data_AF-A0A3R9NK51-F1
#
_entry.id   AF-A0A3R9NK51-F1
#
_cell.length_a   1.000
_cell.length_b   1.000
_cell.length_c   1.000
_cell.angle_alpha   90.00
_cell.angle_beta   90.00
_cell.angle_gamma   90.00
#
_symmetry.space_group_name_H-M   'P 1'
#
loop_
_entity.id
_entity.type
_entity.pdbx_description
1 polymer ?
#
loop_
_entity_poly.entity_id
_entity_poly.type
_entity_poly.pdbx_seq_one_letter_code
_entity_poly.pdbx_strand_id
1 'polypeptide(L)'
;MTDSYLRSLGFVATDNTPSAQRPSFAHAWRYQHEILAQDGARLFIEHPLGIDACRLSLLAAPLAAQDVLASVGLHDRPGLEAAVQAFFTAHGGVGQPAPYVAPSTFRPYRRQL
;
A
#
# COMPACT_ATOMS: atom_id res chain seq x y z
N MET A 1 0.34 -14.04 1.76
CA MET A 1 0.79 -13.09 0.73
C MET A 1 2.26 -12.81 0.93
N THR A 2 3.00 -12.42 -0.12
CA THR A 2 4.41 -12.01 -0.03
C THR A 2 4.60 -10.59 -0.55
N ASP A 3 5.61 -9.86 -0.05
CA ASP A 3 5.99 -8.52 -0.54
C ASP A 3 6.23 -8.52 -2.06
N SER A 4 6.93 -9.55 -2.56
CA SER A 4 7.20 -9.72 -3.99
C SER A 4 5.93 -9.79 -4.84
N TYR A 5 4.88 -10.43 -4.32
CA TYR A 5 3.62 -10.57 -5.04
C TYR A 5 2.86 -9.23 -5.08
N LEU A 6 2.82 -8.50 -3.97
CA LEU A 6 2.20 -7.17 -3.95
C LEU A 6 2.92 -6.21 -4.90
N ARG A 7 4.25 -6.26 -4.96
CA ARG A 7 5.03 -5.50 -5.94
C ARG A 7 4.70 -5.86 -7.39
N SER A 8 4.47 -7.15 -7.69
CA SER A 8 4.04 -7.54 -9.04
C SER A 8 2.64 -7.03 -9.41
N LEU A 9 1.81 -6.72 -8.42
CA LEU A 9 0.50 -6.07 -8.59
C LEU A 9 0.58 -4.54 -8.58
N GLY A 10 1.77 -3.94 -8.67
CA GLY A 10 1.93 -2.48 -8.69
C GLY A 10 1.86 -1.81 -7.32
N PHE A 11 1.93 -2.57 -6.21
CA PHE A 11 1.98 -1.98 -4.87
C PHE A 11 3.41 -1.62 -4.44
N VAL A 12 3.56 -0.43 -3.86
CA VAL A 12 4.82 0.11 -3.34
C VAL A 12 4.66 0.38 -1.84
N ALA A 13 5.67 0.00 -1.04
CA ALA A 13 5.64 0.18 0.40
C ALA A 13 5.57 1.67 0.75
N THR A 14 4.65 2.06 1.65
CA THR A 14 4.50 3.44 2.08
C THR A 14 5.56 3.87 3.09
N ASP A 15 6.11 2.92 3.84
CA ASP A 15 7.21 3.14 4.79
C ASP A 15 8.53 2.68 4.16
N ASN A 16 9.40 3.64 3.83
CA ASN A 16 10.74 3.37 3.29
C ASN A 16 11.81 3.42 4.39
N THR A 17 11.52 2.87 5.58
CA THR A 17 12.54 2.73 6.61
C THR A 17 13.63 1.77 6.10
N PRO A 18 14.93 2.17 6.21
CA PRO A 18 16.04 1.37 5.68
C PRO A 18 16.02 -0.04 6.29
N SER A 19 16.36 -1.06 5.50
CA SER A 19 16.23 -2.49 5.83
C SER A 19 16.74 -2.93 7.21
N ALA A 20 17.64 -2.18 7.86
CA ALA A 20 18.13 -2.46 9.21
C ALA A 20 17.18 -2.01 10.35
N GLN A 21 16.17 -1.20 10.04
CA GLN A 21 15.12 -0.73 10.95
C GLN A 21 13.72 -1.06 10.44
N ARG A 22 13.61 -1.89 9.40
CA ARG A 22 12.31 -2.46 9.04
C ARG A 22 11.81 -3.20 10.27
N PRO A 23 10.67 -2.81 10.83
CA PRO A 23 10.11 -3.62 11.88
C PRO A 23 9.93 -5.03 11.33
N SER A 24 10.15 -6.03 12.21
CA SER A 24 9.95 -7.44 11.86
C SER A 24 8.59 -7.64 11.18
N PHE A 25 8.41 -8.77 10.48
CA PHE A 25 7.14 -9.22 9.88
C PHE A 25 5.91 -9.07 10.84
N ALA A 26 6.15 -8.85 12.13
CA ALA A 26 5.17 -8.47 13.14
C ALA A 26 4.53 -7.07 12.99
N HIS A 27 5.03 -6.16 12.15
CA HIS A 27 4.35 -4.86 11.93
C HIS A 27 3.53 -4.87 10.64
N ALA A 28 2.32 -4.31 10.75
CA ALA A 28 1.33 -4.29 9.68
C ALA A 28 1.93 -3.80 8.36
N TRP A 29 1.86 -4.62 7.32
CA TRP A 29 2.34 -4.20 6.02
C TRP A 29 1.43 -3.12 5.46
N ARG A 30 2.01 -2.06 4.89
CA ARG A 30 1.28 -0.93 4.32
C ARG A 30 1.86 -0.62 2.95
N TYR A 31 1.05 -0.77 1.93
CA TYR A 31 1.44 -0.43 0.57
C TYR A 31 0.40 0.46 -0.08
N GLN A 32 0.84 1.25 -1.04
CA GLN A 32 0.00 2.03 -1.93
C GLN A 32 0.21 1.53 -3.35
N HIS A 33 -0.87 1.43 -4.13
CA HIS A 33 -0.78 1.16 -5.55
C HIS A 33 -0.10 2.34 -6.27
N GLU A 34 0.80 2.03 -7.20
CA GLU A 34 1.60 3.01 -7.92
C GLU A 34 0.78 3.81 -8.94
N ILE A 35 -0.38 3.29 -9.33
CA ILE A 35 -1.32 3.96 -10.24
C ILE A 35 -2.57 4.40 -9.47
N LEU A 36 -3.00 5.64 -9.70
CA LEU A 36 -4.28 6.17 -9.22
C LEU A 36 -5.41 5.65 -10.10
N ALA A 37 -6.62 5.61 -9.56
CA ALA A 37 -7.79 5.44 -10.42
C ALA A 37 -8.06 6.70 -11.26
N GLN A 38 -8.93 6.59 -12.27
CA GLN A 38 -9.24 7.67 -13.20
C GLN A 38 -9.79 8.93 -12.50
N ASP A 39 -10.53 8.75 -11.42
CA ASP A 39 -11.04 9.84 -10.57
C ASP A 39 -9.99 10.41 -9.59
N GLY A 40 -8.76 9.90 -9.62
CA GLY A 40 -7.66 10.29 -8.74
C GLY A 40 -7.59 9.54 -7.42
N ALA A 41 -8.49 8.56 -7.18
CA ALA A 41 -8.48 7.77 -5.96
C ALA A 41 -7.20 6.93 -5.82
N ARG A 42 -6.72 6.81 -4.59
CA ARG A 42 -5.57 5.98 -4.23
C ARG A 42 -6.06 4.66 -3.69
N LEU A 43 -5.38 3.57 -4.06
CA LEU A 43 -5.60 2.26 -3.47
C LEU A 43 -4.48 1.96 -2.48
N PHE A 44 -4.86 1.66 -1.25
CA PHE A 44 -3.96 1.18 -0.22
C PHE A 44 -4.31 -0.27 0.13
N ILE A 45 -3.29 -1.02 0.52
CA ILE A 45 -3.44 -2.35 1.10
C ILE A 45 -2.73 -2.42 2.43
N GLU A 46 -3.42 -2.92 3.45
CA GLU A 46 -2.82 -3.25 4.73
C GLU A 46 -2.94 -4.75 5.05
N HIS A 47 -1.96 -5.29 5.76
CA HIS A 47 -2.02 -6.60 6.38
C HIS A 47 -1.87 -6.45 7.90
N PRO A 48 -2.98 -6.47 8.67
CA PRO A 48 -2.92 -6.34 10.12
C PRO A 48 -2.26 -7.58 10.76
N LEU A 49 -1.44 -7.36 11.78
CA LEU A 49 -0.80 -8.47 12.51
C LEU A 49 -1.86 -9.41 13.11
N GLY A 50 -1.70 -10.71 12.89
CA GLY A 50 -2.55 -11.74 13.48
C GLY A 50 -3.92 -11.90 12.80
N ILE A 51 -4.14 -11.22 11.68
CA ILE A 51 -5.35 -11.39 10.85
C ILE A 51 -4.94 -12.05 9.54
N ASP A 52 -5.54 -13.19 9.21
CA ASP A 52 -5.27 -13.93 7.96
C ASP A 52 -5.96 -13.30 6.74
N ALA A 53 -5.95 -11.97 6.65
CA ALA A 53 -6.58 -11.20 5.60
C ALA A 53 -5.82 -9.90 5.32
N CYS A 54 -5.78 -9.51 4.05
CA CYS A 54 -5.40 -8.18 3.61
C CYS A 54 -6.65 -7.31 3.46
N ARG A 55 -6.52 -6.03 3.81
CA ARG A 55 -7.59 -5.03 3.70
C ARG A 55 -7.23 -4.01 2.64
N LEU A 56 -8.18 -3.68 1.78
CA LEU A 56 -8.06 -2.60 0.80
C LEU A 56 -8.81 -1.36 1.28
N SER A 57 -8.24 -0.19 1.02
CA SER A 57 -8.80 1.10 1.46
C SER A 57 -8.41 2.24 0.52
N LEU A 58 -9.16 3.34 0.62
CA LEU A 58 -8.80 4.62 -0.01
C LEU A 58 -7.81 5.45 0.81
N LEU A 59 -7.69 5.11 2.10
CA LEU A 59 -6.89 5.83 3.07
C LEU A 59 -5.66 5.02 3.45
N ALA A 60 -4.58 5.71 3.80
CA ALA A 60 -3.44 5.08 4.43
C ALA A 60 -3.83 4.63 5.85
N ALA A 61 -3.30 3.48 6.28
CA ALA A 61 -3.46 2.98 7.63
C ALA A 61 -2.91 3.97 8.69
N PRO A 62 -3.43 3.97 9.92
CA PRO A 62 -4.42 3.05 10.50
C PRO A 62 -5.85 3.29 9.98
N LEU A 63 -6.59 2.20 9.72
CA LEU A 63 -7.96 2.23 9.19
C LEU A 63 -9.00 2.01 10.29
N ALA A 64 -10.13 2.73 10.23
CA ALA A 64 -11.34 2.30 10.91
C ALA A 64 -12.05 1.22 10.07
N ALA A 65 -12.90 0.41 10.70
CA ALA A 65 -13.61 -0.67 10.00
C ALA A 65 -14.45 -0.17 8.82
N GLN A 66 -14.97 1.06 8.91
CA GLN A 66 -15.74 1.72 7.85
C GLN A 66 -14.91 2.17 6.65
N ASP A 67 -13.58 2.26 6.79
CA ASP A 67 -12.68 2.72 5.72
C ASP A 67 -12.16 1.55 4.86
N VAL A 68 -12.53 0.32 5.23
CA VAL A 68 -12.15 -0.91 4.53
C VAL A 68 -13.14 -1.16 3.39
N LEU A 69 -12.64 -1.08 2.15
CA LEU A 69 -13.40 -1.39 0.94
C LEU A 69 -13.60 -2.89 0.75
N ALA A 70 -12.55 -3.67 1.03
CA ALA A 70 -12.56 -5.11 0.87
C ALA A 70 -11.61 -5.78 1.86
N SER A 71 -11.99 -6.96 2.35
CA SER A 71 -11.11 -7.86 3.09
C SER A 71 -10.94 -9.15 2.29
N VAL A 72 -9.71 -9.49 1.95
CA VAL A 72 -9.35 -10.65 1.12
C VAL A 72 -8.46 -11.57 1.93
N GLY A 73 -8.69 -12.88 1.85
CA GLY A 73 -7.84 -13.85 2.55
C GLY A 73 -6.37 -13.70 2.14
N LEU A 74 -5.46 -13.85 3.10
CA LEU A 74 -4.02 -13.63 2.88
C LEU A 74 -3.43 -14.52 1.77
N HIS A 75 -4.07 -15.65 1.51
CA HIS A 75 -3.67 -16.65 0.52
C HIS A 75 -4.53 -16.61 -0.75
N ASP A 76 -5.57 -15.78 -0.78
CA ASP A 76 -6.51 -15.66 -1.89
C ASP A 76 -5.99 -14.66 -2.94
N ARG A 77 -5.01 -15.12 -3.70
CA ARG A 77 -4.42 -14.36 -4.81
C ARG A 77 -5.45 -13.93 -5.87
N PRO A 78 -6.31 -14.84 -6.38
CA PRO A 78 -7.33 -14.46 -7.35
C PRO A 78 -8.33 -13.46 -6.78
N GLY A 79 -8.73 -13.61 -5.51
CA GLY A 79 -9.60 -12.67 -4.82
C GLY A 79 -8.97 -11.27 -4.72
N LEU A 80 -7.67 -11.18 -4.50
CA LEU A 80 -6.99 -9.88 -4.44
C LEU A 80 -6.95 -9.21 -5.81
N GLU A 81 -6.58 -9.94 -6.86
CA GLU A 81 -6.56 -9.43 -8.22
C GLU A 81 -7.95 -8.94 -8.65
N ALA A 82 -8.99 -9.72 -8.34
CA ALA A 82 -10.37 -9.35 -8.59
C ALA A 82 -10.78 -8.08 -7.81
N ALA A 83 -10.37 -7.94 -6.55
CA ALA A 83 -10.67 -6.77 -5.74
C ALA A 83 -9.96 -5.51 -6.25
N VAL A 84 -8.70 -5.62 -6.71
CA VAL A 84 -7.96 -4.52 -7.36
C VAL A 84 -8.65 -4.11 -8.66
N GLN A 85 -9.04 -5.09 -9.50
CA GLN A 85 -9.76 -4.82 -10.74
C GLN A 85 -11.12 -4.18 -10.49
N ALA A 86 -11.86 -4.64 -9.49
CA ALA A 86 -13.15 -4.09 -9.09
C ALA A 86 -13.00 -2.64 -8.60
N PHE A 87 -11.96 -2.34 -7.84
CA PHE A 87 -11.62 -0.98 -7.43
C PHE A 87 -11.44 -0.07 -8.65
N PHE A 88 -10.55 -0.40 -9.59
CA PHE A 88 -10.32 0.46 -10.75
C PHE A 88 -11.60 0.60 -11.58
N THR A 89 -12.36 -0.47 -11.76
CA THR A 89 -13.63 -0.43 -12.50
C THR A 89 -14.65 0.52 -11.83
N ALA A 90 -14.75 0.50 -10.51
CA ALA A 90 -15.65 1.38 -9.75
C ALA A 90 -15.23 2.86 -9.80
N HIS A 91 -13.93 3.12 -9.95
CA HIS A 91 -13.34 4.47 -9.96
C HIS A 91 -13.02 4.99 -11.38
N GLY A 92 -13.72 4.47 -12.40
CA GLY A 92 -13.64 4.97 -13.78
C GLY A 92 -12.45 4.46 -14.59
N GLY A 93 -11.72 3.47 -14.08
CA GLY A 93 -10.58 2.82 -14.72
C GLY A 93 -9.24 3.17 -14.10
N VAL A 94 -8.17 2.75 -14.79
CA VAL A 94 -6.77 3.03 -14.42
C VAL A 94 -6.43 4.45 -14.88
N GLY A 95 -5.94 5.27 -13.96
CA GLY A 95 -5.58 6.67 -14.19
C GLY A 95 -4.07 6.91 -14.28
N GLN A 96 -3.64 8.06 -13.77
CA GLN A 96 -2.24 8.49 -13.81
C GLN A 96 -1.41 7.82 -12.70
N PRO A 97 -0.08 7.69 -12.87
CA PRO A 97 0.81 7.27 -11.80
C PRO A 97 0.67 8.16 -10.56
N ALA A 98 0.62 7.55 -9.39
CA ALA A 98 0.62 8.26 -8.12
C ALA A 98 1.95 9.02 -7.95
N PRO A 99 1.91 10.29 -7.51
CA PRO A 99 3.12 11.06 -7.32
C PRO A 99 4.01 10.37 -6.28
N TYR A 100 5.25 10.07 -6.68
CA TYR A 100 6.26 9.51 -5.78
C TYR A 100 6.61 10.55 -4.72
N VAL A 101 6.25 10.29 -3.46
CA VAL A 101 6.66 11.13 -2.33
C VAL A 101 8.05 10.67 -1.91
N ALA A 102 9.09 11.35 -2.41
CA ALA A 102 10.44 11.14 -1.91
C ALA A 102 10.52 11.53 -0.43
N PRO A 103 11.00 10.65 0.47
CA PRO A 103 11.19 11.03 1.87
C PRO A 103 12.25 12.14 1.94
N SER A 104 11.92 13.21 2.65
CA SER A 104 12.88 14.29 2.92
C SER A 104 13.96 13.78 3.87
N THR A 105 15.10 13.37 3.30
CA THR A 105 16.26 12.98 4.10
C THR A 105 16.86 14.25 4.72
N PHE A 106 16.55 14.50 5.98
CA PHE A 106 17.20 15.55 6.76
C PHE A 106 18.71 15.29 6.80
N ARG A 107 19.51 16.15 6.15
CA ARG A 107 20.97 16.12 6.25
C ARG A 107 21.41 17.26 7.17
N PRO A 108 22.06 16.97 8.32
CA PRO A 108 22.57 18.04 9.17
C PRO A 108 23.65 18.84 8.43
N TYR A 109 23.49 20.16 8.42
CA TYR A 109 24.43 21.11 7.81
C TYR A 109 25.78 21.02 8.53
N ARG A 110 26.82 20.50 7.86
CA ARG A 110 28.19 20.58 8.35
C ARG A 110 28.82 21.87 7.81
N ARG A 111 29.05 22.87 8.68
CA ARG A 111 29.95 23.98 8.36
C ARG A 111 31.34 23.39 8.13
N GLN A 112 31.90 23.58 6.93
CA GLN A 112 33.33 23.40 6.72
C GLN A 112 34.04 24.52 7.50
N LEU A 113 34.91 24.12 8.43
CA LEU A 113 35.88 24.99 9.08
C LEU A 113 37.16 25.00 8.23
#